data_AF-A0A1V5JD16-F1
#
_entry.id   AF-A0A1V5JD16-F1
#
_cell.length_a   1.000
_cell.length_b   1.000
_cell.length_c   1.000
_cell.angle_alpha   90.00
_cell.angle_beta   90.00
_cell.angle_gamma   90.00
#
_symmetry.space_group_name_H-M   'P 1'
#
loop_
_entity.id
_entity.type
_entity.pdbx_description
1 polymer ?
#
loop_
_entity_poly.entity_id
_entity_poly.type
_entity_poly.pdbx_seq_one_letter_code
_entity_poly.pdbx_strand_id
1 'polypeptide(L)' 'MKTIEINGKKYVPIIDFMKLTRMARVTVKSYIARGVIKAIVLGRKCWIDQSDFDKYIPA' A
#
# COMPACT_ATOMS: atom_id res chain seq x y z
N MET A 1 -2.36 8.54 -9.66
CA MET A 1 -2.16 7.19 -9.07
C MET A 1 -2.88 6.19 -9.94
N LYS A 2 -2.26 5.06 -10.29
CA LYS A 2 -2.97 3.96 -10.97
C LYS A 2 -3.40 2.97 -9.90
N THR A 3 -4.68 2.90 -9.57
CA THR A 3 -5.22 1.93 -8.62
C THR A 3 -5.70 0.67 -9.35
N ILE A 4 -5.89 -0.42 -8.60
CA ILE A 4 -6.53 -1.63 -9.08
C ILE A 4 -7.67 -2.01 -8.16
N GLU A 5 -8.63 -2.77 -8.68
CA GLU A 5 -9.75 -3.28 -7.90
C GLU A 5 -9.79 -4.81 -8.01
N ILE A 6 -9.90 -5.48 -6.86
CA ILE A 6 -10.00 -6.94 -6.78
C ILE A 6 -11.05 -7.27 -5.74
N ASN A 7 -12.07 -8.03 -6.13
CA ASN A 7 -13.17 -8.46 -5.24
C ASN A 7 -13.82 -7.28 -4.48
N GLY A 8 -14.03 -6.15 -5.16
CA GLY A 8 -14.62 -4.93 -4.57
C GLY A 8 -13.70 -4.14 -3.64
N LYS A 9 -12.43 -4.53 -3.49
CA LYS A 9 -11.42 -3.78 -2.73
C LYS A 9 -10.49 -3.03 -3.67
N LYS A 10 -10.23 -1.77 -3.35
CA LYS A 10 -9.29 -0.91 -4.09
C LYS A 10 -7.90 -1.02 -3.48
N TYR A 11 -6.89 -1.02 -4.34
CA TYR A 11 -5.50 -1.05 -3.93
C TYR A 11 -4.67 0.00 -4.66
N VAL A 12 -3.71 0.57 -3.92
CA VAL A 12 -2.82 1.64 -4.36
C VAL A 12 -1.39 1.10 -4.52
N PRO A 13 -0.61 1.51 -5.53
CA PRO A 13 0.78 1.10 -5.65
C PRO A 13 1.59 1.48 -4.41
N ILE A 14 2.44 0.57 -3.93
CA ILE A 14 3.37 0.85 -2.82
C ILE A 14 4.22 2.10 -3.04
N ILE A 15 4.53 2.43 -4.30
CA ILE A 15 5.33 3.61 -4.67
C ILE A 15 4.59 4.90 -4.31
N ASP A 16 3.28 4.97 -4.51
CA ASP A 16 2.50 6.17 -4.22
C ASP A 16 2.40 6.37 -2.70
N PHE A 17 2.21 5.27 -1.95
CA PHE A 17 2.25 5.30 -0.48
C PHE A 17 3.60 5.80 0.05
N MET A 18 4.71 5.30 -0.51
CA MET A 18 6.06 5.74 -0.13
C MET A 18 6.29 7.23 -0.39
N LYS A 19 5.81 7.75 -1.52
CA LYS A 19 5.96 9.16 -1.88
C LYS A 19 5.24 10.08 -0.90
N LEU A 20 4.04 9.69 -0.47
CA LEU A 20 3.20 10.52 0.41
C LEU A 20 3.63 10.41 1.87
N THR A 21 3.89 9.20 2.35
CA THR A 21 4.35 8.98 3.74
C THR A 21 5.82 9.34 3.96
N ARG A 22 6.59 9.54 2.88
CA ARG A 22 8.06 9.69 2.89
C ARG A 22 8.80 8.54 3.59
N MET A 23 8.16 7.39 3.73
CA MET A 23 8.77 6.21 4.33
C MET A 23 9.69 5.48 3.36
N ALA A 24 10.82 5.00 3.87
CA ALA A 24 11.72 4.14 3.11
C ALA A 24 11.04 2.82 2.75
N ARG A 25 11.37 2.27 1.57
CA ARG A 25 10.82 1.00 1.07
C ARG A 25 10.97 -0.15 2.07
N VAL A 26 12.10 -0.18 2.78
CA VAL A 26 12.41 -1.22 3.76
C VAL A 26 11.44 -1.15 4.95
N THR A 27 11.16 0.06 5.44
CA THR A 27 10.17 0.30 6.50
C THR A 27 8.78 -0.14 6.09
N VAL A 28 8.32 0.27 4.90
CA VAL A 28 7.00 -0.11 4.39
C VAL A 28 6.89 -1.63 4.24
N LYS A 29 7.93 -2.28 3.69
CA LYS A 29 7.97 -3.75 3.61
C LYS A 29 7.96 -4.42 4.98
N SER A 30 8.65 -3.87 5.96
CA SER A 30 8.65 -4.39 7.34
C SER A 30 7.25 -4.33 7.94
N TYR A 31 6.52 -3.23 7.75
CA TYR A 31 5.13 -3.11 8.20
C TYR A 31 4.18 -4.07 7.50
N ILE A 32 4.35 -4.29 6.20
CA ILE A 32 3.58 -5.30 5.47
C ILE A 32 3.89 -6.71 6.01
N ALA A 33 5.17 -7.04 6.21
CA ALA A 33 5.59 -8.35 6.73
C ALA A 33 5.08 -8.61 8.15
N ARG A 34 4.93 -7.55 8.96
CA ARG A 34 4.35 -7.60 10.32
C ARG A 34 2.82 -7.57 10.34
N GLY A 35 2.15 -7.45 9.17
CA GLY A 35 0.69 -7.35 9.08
C GLY A 35 0.11 -6.01 9.53
N VAL A 36 0.94 -5.00 9.73
CA VAL A 36 0.52 -3.63 10.13
C VAL A 36 -0.17 -2.90 8.97
N ILE A 37 0.33 -3.11 7.75
CA ILE A 37 -0.24 -2.57 6.51
C ILE A 37 -0.73 -3.75 5.67
N LYS A 38 -2.03 -3.80 5.34
CA LYS A 38 -2.53 -4.80 4.42
C LYS A 38 -2.12 -4.45 3.01
N ALA A 39 -1.54 -5.43 2.34
CA ALA A 39 -1.11 -5.32 0.96
C ALA A 39 -1.26 -6.67 0.26
N ILE A 40 -1.35 -6.62 -1.07
CA ILE A 40 -1.32 -7.77 -1.94
C ILE A 40 -0.13 -7.67 -2.89
N VAL A 41 0.38 -8.83 -3.30
CA VAL A 41 1.42 -8.94 -4.31
C VAL A 41 0.80 -9.53 -5.57
N LEU A 42 0.90 -8.80 -6.67
CA LEU A 42 0.48 -9.25 -8.00
C LEU A 42 1.68 -9.23 -8.93
N GLY A 43 2.13 -10.44 -9.30
CA GLY A 43 3.38 -10.63 -10.01
C GLY A 43 4.56 -10.03 -9.23
N ARG A 44 5.22 -9.01 -9.81
CA ARG A 44 6.37 -8.32 -9.19
C ARG A 44 5.99 -7.01 -8.47
N LYS A 45 4.71 -6.65 -8.43
CA LYS A 45 4.22 -5.38 -7.87
C LYS A 45 3.48 -5.61 -6.55
N CYS A 46 3.72 -4.72 -5.60
CA CYS A 46 3.04 -4.68 -4.31
C CYS A 46 2.02 -3.55 -4.29
N TRP A 47 0.84 -3.83 -3.78
CA TRP A 47 -0.30 -2.93 -3.76
C TRP A 47 -0.88 -2.89 -2.35
N ILE A 48 -1.04 -1.70 -1.78
CA ILE A 48 -1.55 -1.47 -0.43
C ILE A 48 -3.06 -1.32 -0.50
N ASP A 49 -3.78 -1.93 0.43
CA ASP A 49 -5.23 -1.79 0.55
C ASP A 49 -5.58 -0.31 0.79
N GLN A 50 -6.53 0.24 0.03
CA GLN A 50 -6.93 1.64 0.13
C GLN A 50 -7.34 2.02 1.57
N SER A 51 -8.00 1.11 2.31
CA SER A 51 -8.42 1.39 3.67
C SER A 51 -7.25 1.58 4.65
N ASP A 52 -6.12 0.92 4.42
CA ASP A 52 -4.90 1.17 5.19
C ASP A 52 -4.15 2.40 4.64
N PHE A 53 -4.16 2.61 3.33
CA PHE A 53 -3.59 3.83 2.74
C PHE A 53 -4.19 5.10 3.34
N ASP A 54 -5.53 5.17 3.44
CA ASP A 54 -6.27 6.33 3.94
C ASP A 54 -6.04 6.58 5.45
N LYS A 55 -5.69 5.55 6.23
CA LYS A 55 -5.34 5.70 7.64
C LYS A 55 -4.05 6.49 7.85
N TYR A 56 -3.08 6.31 6.95
CA TYR A 56 -1.75 6.93 7.09
C TYR A 56 -1.60 8.22 6.30
N ILE A 57 -2.49 8.48 5.34
CA ILE A 57 -2.51 9.69 4.53
C ILE A 57 -3.94 10.25 4.62
N PRO A 58 -4.24 11.06 5.65
CA PRO A 58 -5.53 11.76 5.70
C PRO A 58 -5.62 12.75 4.54
N ALA A 59 -6.83 12.90 4.01
CA ALA A 59 -7.19 13.71 2.85
C ALA A 59 -6.80 15.19 2.97
#